data_AF-A0A6A4HUQ6-F1
#
_entry.id   AF-A0A6A4HUQ6-F1
#
_cell.length_a   1.000
_cell.length_b   1.000
_cell.length_c   1.000
_cell.angle_alpha   90.00
_cell.angle_beta   90.00
_cell.angle_gamma   90.00
#
_symmetry.space_group_name_H-M   'P 1'
#
loop_
_entity.id
_entity.type
_entity.pdbx_description
1 polymer ?
#
loop_
_entity_poly.entity_id
_entity_poly.type
_entity_poly.pdbx_seq_one_letter_code
_entity_poly.pdbx_strand_id
1 'polypeptide(L)' 'SSNGYAFMAIVIHYVNNKGRLQEILIDFQELIGKHSGENMASVVWGTIEKFGLK' A
#
# COMPACT_ATOMS: atom_id res chain seq x y z
N SER A 1 9.14 16.79 -13.69
CA SER A 1 7.76 16.88 -14.20
C SER A 1 6.87 17.12 -12.98
N SER A 2 6.36 18.33 -12.78
CA SER A 2 5.89 18.81 -11.47
C SER A 2 4.38 19.03 -11.47
N ASN A 3 3.60 17.96 -11.38
CA ASN A 3 2.20 18.06 -10.95
C ASN A 3 2.07 17.91 -9.42
N GLY A 4 3.16 17.78 -8.65
CA GLY A 4 3.16 17.79 -7.18
C GLY A 4 2.52 16.58 -6.51
N TYR A 5 1.69 15.84 -7.23
CA TYR A 5 1.00 14.66 -6.75
C TYR A 5 1.85 13.41 -6.89
N ALA A 6 2.01 12.69 -5.78
CA ALA A 6 2.61 11.37 -5.75
C ALA A 6 1.62 10.38 -5.18
N PHE A 7 1.60 9.18 -5.73
CA PHE A 7 0.69 8.13 -5.30
C PHE A 7 1.46 6.86 -5.00
N MET A 8 0.99 6.11 -4.02
CA MET A 8 1.52 4.80 -3.64
C MET A 8 0.42 3.75 -3.74
N ALA A 9 0.65 2.76 -4.58
CA ALA A 9 -0.14 1.54 -4.64
C ALA A 9 0.40 0.52 -3.63
N ILE A 10 -0.49 -0.09 -2.86
CA ILE A 10 -0.15 -1.17 -1.94
C ILE A 10 -0.82 -2.44 -2.47
N VAL A 11 0.00 -3.44 -2.78
CA VAL A 11 -0.45 -4.72 -3.35
C VAL A 11 -0.03 -5.84 -2.42
N ILE A 12 -0.96 -6.75 -2.12
CA ILE A 12 -0.68 -7.97 -1.35
C ILE A 12 -0.53 -9.12 -2.31
N HIS A 13 0.53 -9.90 -2.08
CA HIS A 13 0.78 -11.17 -2.72
C HIS A 13 0.70 -12.31 -1.71
N TYR A 14 -0.13 -13.31 -1.99
CA TYR A 14 -0.20 -14.52 -1.17
C TYR A 14 -0.60 -15.73 -2.02
N VAL A 15 -0.30 -16.94 -1.53
CA VAL A 15 -0.76 -18.18 -2.16
C VAL A 15 -2.00 -18.65 -1.42
N ASN A 16 -3.10 -18.89 -2.15
CA ASN A 16 -4.33 -19.38 -1.55
C ASN A 16 -4.30 -20.91 -1.32
N ASN A 17 -5.33 -21.43 -0.67
CA ASN A 17 -5.46 -22.87 -0.35
C ASN A 17 -5.52 -23.79 -1.58
N LYS A 18 -5.64 -23.25 -2.80
CA LYS A 18 -5.58 -24.01 -4.06
C LYS A 18 -4.20 -23.95 -4.71
N GLY A 19 -3.18 -23.45 -4.00
CA GLY A 19 -1.83 -23.27 -4.52
C GLY A 19 -1.71 -22.18 -5.59
N ARG A 20 -2.70 -21.27 -5.69
CA ARG A 20 -2.68 -20.19 -6.70
C ARG A 20 -2.15 -18.91 -6.09
N LEU A 21 -1.18 -18.28 -6.75
CA LEU A 21 -0.76 -16.91 -6.45
C LEU A 21 -1.96 -15.98 -6.61
N GLN A 22 -2.18 -15.14 -5.61
CA GLN A 22 -3.14 -14.05 -5.60
C GLN A 22 -2.36 -12.75 -5.53
N GLU A 23 -2.80 -11.78 -6.31
CA GLU A 23 -2.29 -10.43 -6.34
C GLU A 23 -3.49 -9.50 -6.20
N ILE A 24 -3.52 -8.71 -5.13
CA ILE A 24 -4.66 -7.85 -4.80
C ILE A 24 -4.15 -6.46 -4.49
N LEU A 25 -4.58 -5.47 -5.27
CA LEU A 25 -4.44 -4.05 -4.92
C LEU A 25 -5.35 -3.76 -3.73
N ILE A 26 -4.76 -3.50 -2.56
CA ILE A 26 -5.51 -3.24 -1.33
C ILE A 26 -5.74 -1.75 -1.10
N ASP A 27 -4.85 -0.89 -1.57
CA ASP A 27 -5.01 0.55 -1.42
C ASP A 27 -4.20 1.33 -2.47
N PHE A 28 -4.66 2.55 -2.74
CA PHE A 28 -4.01 3.50 -3.63
C PHE A 28 -4.13 4.88 -3.01
N GLN A 29 -3.06 5.35 -2.38
CA GLN A 29 -3.07 6.54 -1.54
C GLN A 29 -2.18 7.62 -2.13
N GLU A 30 -2.61 8.87 -2.04
CA GLU A 30 -1.73 10.01 -2.30
C GLU A 30 -0.68 10.11 -1.17
N LEU A 31 0.59 10.23 -1.54
CA LEU A 31 1.68 10.50 -0.61
C LEU A 31 1.74 12.01 -0.36
N ILE A 32 1.22 12.43 0.78
CA ILE A 32 1.27 13.82 1.22
C ILE A 32 2.59 14.08 1.94
N GLY A 33 3.28 15.15 1.55
CA GLY A 33 4.52 15.60 2.21
C GLY A 33 5.79 14.91 1.70
N LYS A 34 6.82 14.81 2.54
CA LYS A 34 8.11 14.22 2.14
C LYS A 34 7.95 12.72 1.90
N HIS A 35 8.42 12.21 0.77
CA HIS A 35 8.45 10.77 0.48
C HIS A 35 9.59 10.07 1.22
N SER A 36 9.67 10.24 2.54
CA SER A 36 10.63 9.53 3.38
C SER A 36 10.14 8.11 3.66
N GLY A 37 11.07 7.24 4.09
CA GLY A 37 10.73 5.87 4.48
C GLY A 37 9.69 5.82 5.59
N GLU A 38 9.76 6.73 6.56
CA GLU A 38 8.82 6.83 7.67
C GLU A 38 7.40 7.18 7.20
N ASN A 39 7.27 8.14 6.27
CA ASN A 39 5.98 8.53 5.73
C ASN A 39 5.33 7.38 4.94
N MET A 40 6.10 6.72 4.08
CA MET A 40 5.62 5.55 3.33
C MET A 40 5.24 4.40 4.27
N ALA A 41 6.04 4.13 5.32
CA ALA A 41 5.72 3.12 6.32
C ALA A 41 4.43 3.43 7.08
N SER A 42 4.20 4.70 7.44
CA SER A 42 2.97 5.16 8.08
C SER A 42 1.74 4.89 7.20
N VAL A 43 1.82 5.18 5.89
CA VAL A 43 0.74 4.92 4.94
C VAL A 43 0.47 3.42 4.81
N VAL A 44 1.51 2.57 4.71
CA VAL A 44 1.35 1.11 4.68
C VAL A 44 0.70 0.59 5.96
N TRP A 45 1.16 1.07 7.12
CA TRP A 45 0.61 0.68 8.42
C TRP A 45 -0.87 1.04 8.55
N GLY A 46 -1.24 2.27 8.17
CA GLY A 46 -2.64 2.71 8.16
C GLY A 46 -3.52 1.85 7.25
N THR A 47 -3.03 1.43 6.10
CA THR A 47 -3.73 0.48 5.23
C THR A 47 -3.92 -0.88 5.89
N ILE A 48 -2.90 -1.43 6.55
CA ILE A 48 -3.00 -2.72 7.27
C ILE A 48 -4.06 -2.63 8.38
N GLU A 49 -4.07 -1.54 9.16
CA GLU A 49 -5.06 -1.31 10.23
C GLU A 49 -6.48 -1.18 9.68
N LYS A 50 -6.67 -0.42 8.59
CA LYS A 50 -7.97 -0.21 7.92
C LYS A 50 -8.61 -1.52 7.48
N PHE A 51 -7.82 -2.46 6.97
CA PHE A 51 -8.32 -3.75 6.50
C PHE A 51 -8.27 -4.85 7.57
N GLY A 52 -7.84 -4.54 8.81
CA GLY A 52 -7.76 -5.52 9.89
C GLY A 52 -6.75 -6.63 9.63
N LEU A 53 -5.65 -6.33 8.92
CA LEU A 53 -4.62 -7.30 8.50
C LEU A 53 -3.48 -7.47 9.53
N LYS A 54 -3.76 -7.17 10.81
CA LYS A 54 -2.82 -7.27 11.93
C LYS A 54 -3.00 -8.56 12.72
#